data_AF-A0A517PAH7-F1
#
_entry.id   AF-A0A517PAH7-F1
#
_cell.length_a   1.000
_cell.length_b   1.000
_cell.length_c   1.000
_cell.angle_alpha   90.00
_cell.angle_beta   90.00
_cell.angle_gamma   90.00
#
_symmetry.space_group_name_H-M   'P 1'
#
loop_
_entity.id
_entity.type
_entity.pdbx_description
1 polymer ?
#
loop_
_entity_poly.entity_id
_entity_poly.type
_entity_poly.pdbx_seq_one_letter_code
_entity_poly.pdbx_strand_id
1 'polypeptide(L)'
;MPVSPSLADAIASTPPAELASEIVSIKQMVCELVEHARGKAKPLLTVEEVAAEVGRAPYTVRTWINNGRLSATRVHGTGPRGRLLVRREDLEELLADG
;
A
#
# COMPACT_ATOMS: atom_id res chain seq x y z
N MET A 1 36.02 -16.52 -12.91
CA MET A 1 34.81 -15.68 -12.71
C MET A 1 35.11 -14.80 -11.49
N PRO A 2 35.34 -13.48 -11.63
CA PRO A 2 35.57 -12.63 -10.47
C PRO A 2 34.29 -12.55 -9.64
N VAL A 3 34.40 -12.82 -8.35
CA VAL A 3 33.33 -12.60 -7.37
C VAL A 3 33.06 -11.11 -7.29
N SER A 4 31.82 -10.70 -7.53
CA SER A 4 31.39 -9.33 -7.29
C SER A 4 31.70 -8.96 -5.83
N PRO A 5 32.24 -7.77 -5.54
CA PRO A 5 32.48 -7.34 -4.17
C PRO A 5 31.17 -7.39 -3.38
N SER A 6 31.26 -7.79 -2.10
CA SER A 6 30.12 -7.78 -1.18
C SER A 6 29.52 -6.36 -1.13
N LEU A 7 28.19 -6.26 -1.07
CA LEU A 7 27.50 -4.98 -0.94
C LEU A 7 28.03 -4.17 0.27
N ALA A 8 28.43 -4.87 1.34
CA ALA A 8 29.03 -4.27 2.51
C ALA A 8 30.41 -3.65 2.24
N ASP A 9 31.22 -4.29 1.38
CA ASP A 9 32.56 -3.79 1.01
C ASP A 9 32.45 -2.57 0.10
N ALA A 10 31.44 -2.55 -0.79
CA ALA A 10 31.14 -1.40 -1.64
C ALA A 10 30.69 -0.19 -0.79
N ILE A 11 29.75 -0.39 0.14
CA ILE A 11 29.27 0.68 1.05
C ILE A 11 30.39 1.23 1.93
N ALA A 12 31.30 0.37 2.41
CA ALA A 12 32.42 0.78 3.26
C ALA A 12 33.52 1.57 2.52
N SER A 13 33.61 1.43 1.20
CA SER A 13 34.60 2.11 0.36
C SER A 13 34.06 3.34 -0.37
N THR A 14 32.73 3.54 -0.41
CA THR A 14 32.10 4.74 -0.96
C THR A 14 32.21 5.92 0.02
N PRO A 15 32.65 7.11 -0.42
CA PRO A 15 32.66 8.29 0.42
C PRO A 15 31.22 8.69 0.82
N PRO A 16 31.00 9.20 2.05
CA PRO A 16 29.65 9.48 2.56
C PRO A 16 28.81 10.42 1.68
N ALA A 17 29.46 11.33 0.94
CA ALA A 17 28.79 12.26 0.03
C ALA A 17 28.19 11.57 -1.21
N GLU A 18 28.91 10.60 -1.78
CA GLU A 18 28.40 9.80 -2.91
C GLU A 18 27.24 8.91 -2.45
N LEU A 19 27.38 8.29 -1.28
CA LEU A 19 26.32 7.47 -0.69
C LEU A 19 25.05 8.28 -0.39
N ALA A 20 25.20 9.51 0.10
CA ALA A 20 24.08 10.43 0.30
C ALA A 20 23.39 10.79 -1.02
N SER A 21 24.17 11.02 -2.09
CA SER A 21 23.62 11.33 -3.41
C SER A 21 22.83 10.14 -4.00
N GLU A 22 23.31 8.91 -3.81
CA GLU A 22 22.60 7.71 -4.24
C GLU A 22 21.32 7.49 -3.44
N ILE A 23 21.33 7.70 -2.12
CA ILE A 23 20.13 7.58 -1.29
C ILE A 23 19.05 8.59 -1.72
N VAL A 24 19.45 9.82 -2.07
CA VAL A 24 18.51 10.82 -2.59
C VAL A 24 17.92 10.37 -3.93
N SER A 25 18.75 9.87 -4.84
CA SER A 25 18.31 9.33 -6.13
C SER A 25 17.34 8.15 -5.97
N ILE A 26 17.66 7.21 -5.08
CA ILE A 26 16.78 6.06 -4.76
C ILE A 26 15.45 6.53 -4.19
N LYS A 27 15.46 7.47 -3.23
CA LYS A 27 14.22 8.06 -2.71
C LYS A 27 13.37 8.65 -3.82
N GLN A 28 13.98 9.39 -4.74
CA GLN A 28 13.26 10.04 -5.82
C GLN A 28 12.64 9.03 -6.79
N MET A 29 13.38 7.99 -7.19
CA MET A 29 12.84 6.90 -8.00
C MET A 29 11.69 6.15 -7.31
N VAL A 30 11.80 5.89 -6.00
CA VAL A 30 10.73 5.24 -5.23
C VAL A 30 9.49 6.13 -5.16
N CYS A 31 9.66 7.44 -4.94
CA CYS A 31 8.55 8.39 -4.96
C CYS A 31 7.84 8.41 -6.31
N GLU A 32 8.58 8.47 -7.42
CA GLU A 32 8.02 8.44 -8.77
C GLU A 32 7.24 7.15 -9.04
N LEU A 33 7.77 6.00 -8.61
CA LEU A 33 7.09 4.72 -8.75
C LEU A 33 5.79 4.66 -7.94
N VAL A 34 5.82 5.16 -6.70
CA VAL A 34 4.63 5.23 -5.83
C VAL A 34 3.56 6.11 -6.45
N GLU A 35 3.92 7.29 -6.96
CA GLU A 35 2.97 8.19 -7.62
C GLU A 35 2.39 7.57 -8.89
N HIS A 36 3.21 6.89 -9.69
CA HIS A 36 2.73 6.19 -10.89
C HIS A 36 1.82 5.01 -10.57
N ALA A 37 2.07 4.30 -9.45
CA ALA A 37 1.24 3.21 -8.98
C ALA A 37 -0.11 3.72 -8.41
N ARG A 38 -0.11 4.85 -7.70
CA ARG A 38 -1.32 5.48 -7.15
C ARG A 38 -2.32 5.85 -8.24
N GLY A 39 -1.87 6.40 -9.37
CA GLY A 39 -2.74 6.74 -10.49
C GLY A 39 -3.46 5.55 -11.15
N LYS A 40 -2.99 4.31 -10.90
CA LYS A 40 -3.59 3.07 -11.42
C LYS A 40 -4.41 2.32 -10.37
N ALA A 41 -4.45 2.80 -9.14
CA ALA A 41 -5.15 2.12 -8.05
C ALA A 41 -6.66 2.24 -8.21
N LYS A 42 -7.38 1.14 -7.98
CA LYS A 42 -8.84 1.13 -8.02
C LYS A 42 -9.39 2.01 -6.88
N PRO A 43 -10.31 2.96 -7.15
CA PRO A 43 -10.79 3.91 -6.14
C PRO A 43 -11.79 3.28 -5.16
N LEU A 44 -12.48 2.21 -5.58
CA LEU A 44 -13.48 1.50 -4.78
C LEU A 44 -13.08 0.03 -4.65
N LEU A 45 -12.96 -0.44 -3.42
CA LEU A 45 -12.56 -1.79 -3.07
C LEU A 45 -13.74 -2.57 -2.51
N THR A 46 -13.84 -3.85 -2.85
CA THR A 46 -14.74 -4.76 -2.14
C THR A 46 -14.13 -5.15 -0.80
N VAL A 47 -14.94 -5.69 0.10
CA VAL A 47 -14.48 -6.23 1.39
C VAL A 47 -13.36 -7.27 1.20
N GLU A 48 -13.48 -8.11 0.17
CA GLU A 48 -12.50 -9.14 -0.16
C GLU A 48 -11.17 -8.54 -0.66
N GLU A 49 -11.23 -7.48 -1.47
CA GLU A 49 -10.05 -6.74 -1.93
C GLU A 49 -9.35 -6.05 -0.75
N VAL A 50 -10.11 -5.37 0.12
CA VAL A 50 -9.56 -4.75 1.34
C VAL A 50 -8.89 -5.80 2.23
N ALA A 51 -9.55 -6.94 2.45
CA ALA A 51 -9.01 -8.04 3.25
C ALA A 51 -7.68 -8.57 2.71
N ALA A 52 -7.57 -8.71 1.38
CA ALA A 52 -6.33 -9.12 0.72
C ALA A 52 -5.22 -8.08 0.90
N GLU A 53 -5.53 -6.78 0.75
CA GLU A 53 -4.54 -5.70 0.90
C GLU A 53 -4.01 -5.59 2.34
N VAL A 54 -4.87 -5.72 3.36
CA VAL A 54 -4.46 -5.60 4.76
C VAL A 54 -3.98 -6.92 5.40
N GLY A 55 -4.02 -8.03 4.66
CA GLY A 55 -3.67 -9.36 5.19
C GLY A 55 -4.58 -9.83 6.33
N ARG A 56 -5.88 -9.52 6.26
CA ARG A 56 -6.89 -9.90 7.28
C ARG A 56 -8.03 -10.70 6.66
N ALA A 57 -8.82 -11.36 7.51
CA ALA A 57 -10.02 -12.04 7.06
C ALA A 57 -11.12 -11.04 6.64
N PRO A 58 -11.94 -11.32 5.62
CA PRO A 58 -13.09 -10.48 5.24
C PRO A 58 -14.07 -10.22 6.38
N TYR A 59 -14.19 -11.17 7.32
CA TYR A 59 -14.97 -10.99 8.54
C TYR A 59 -14.48 -9.79 9.37
N THR A 60 -13.16 -9.65 9.56
CA THR A 60 -12.56 -8.54 10.31
C THR A 60 -12.88 -7.20 9.66
N VAL A 61 -12.80 -7.12 8.34
CA VAL A 61 -13.14 -5.91 7.58
C VAL A 61 -14.62 -5.56 7.76
N ARG A 62 -15.54 -6.54 7.71
CA ARG A 62 -16.97 -6.32 8.00
C ARG A 62 -17.19 -5.82 9.43
N THR A 63 -16.43 -6.33 10.39
CA THR A 63 -16.47 -5.86 11.78
C THR A 63 -16.00 -4.41 11.90
N TRP A 64 -14.95 -4.01 11.18
CA TRP A 64 -14.53 -2.60 11.14
C TRP A 64 -15.62 -1.69 10.57
N ILE A 65 -16.27 -2.12 9.49
CA ILE A 65 -17.38 -1.39 8.89
C ILE A 65 -18.56 -1.27 9.87
N ASN A 66 -18.95 -2.38 10.49
CA ASN A 66 -20.07 -2.40 11.44
C ASN A 66 -19.78 -1.55 12.69
N ASN A 67 -18.53 -1.46 13.11
CA ASN A 67 -18.09 -0.67 14.26
C ASN A 67 -17.80 0.79 13.90
N GLY A 68 -18.01 1.20 12.64
CA GLY A 68 -17.76 2.57 12.18
C GLY A 68 -16.29 2.94 12.05
N ARG A 69 -15.37 1.97 12.13
CA ARG A 69 -13.92 2.20 11.95
C ARG A 69 -13.53 2.34 10.48
N LEU A 70 -14.36 1.84 9.57
CA LEU A 70 -14.11 1.90 8.13
C LEU A 70 -15.42 2.23 7.41
N SER A 71 -15.44 3.31 6.64
CA SER A 71 -16.62 3.70 5.88
C SER A 71 -16.83 2.77 4.68
N ALA A 72 -18.08 2.43 4.38
CA ALA A 72 -18.44 1.64 3.22
C ALA A 72 -19.80 2.04 2.66
N THR A 73 -19.88 2.14 1.33
CA THR A 73 -21.13 2.36 0.59
C THR A 73 -21.71 1.03 0.14
N ARG A 74 -22.99 0.79 0.42
CA ARG A 74 -23.71 -0.38 -0.09
C ARG A 74 -24.28 -0.08 -1.48
N VAL A 75 -23.89 -0.87 -2.47
CA VAL A 75 -24.43 -0.81 -3.83
C VAL A 75 -25.44 -1.94 -4.03
N HIS A 76 -26.70 -1.57 -4.28
CA HIS A 76 -27.78 -2.51 -4.58
C HIS A 76 -27.70 -2.99 -6.04
N GLY A 77 -28.35 -4.12 -6.36
CA GLY A 77 -28.36 -4.70 -7.73
C GLY A 77 -27.20 -5.64 -8.05
N THR A 78 -26.25 -5.83 -7.14
CA THR A 78 -25.09 -6.73 -7.30
C THR A 78 -25.18 -8.00 -6.44
N GLY A 79 -26.41 -8.51 -6.27
CA GLY A 79 -26.73 -9.72 -5.49
C GLY A 79 -27.83 -9.49 -4.44
N PRO A 80 -28.24 -10.55 -3.68
CA PRO A 80 -29.42 -10.53 -2.80
C PRO A 80 -29.36 -9.49 -1.68
N ARG A 81 -28.15 -9.10 -1.24
CA ARG A 81 -27.94 -8.13 -0.16
C ARG A 81 -27.23 -6.86 -0.63
N GLY A 82 -26.94 -6.73 -1.92
CA GLY A 82 -25.99 -5.75 -2.44
C GLY A 82 -24.55 -6.05 -2.02
N ARG A 83 -23.62 -5.23 -2.52
CA ARG A 83 -22.18 -5.33 -2.23
C ARG A 83 -21.73 -4.11 -1.44
N LEU A 84 -20.80 -4.31 -0.50
CA LEU A 84 -20.14 -3.22 0.21
C LEU A 84 -18.89 -2.80 -0.56
N LEU A 85 -18.78 -1.50 -0.83
CA LEU A 85 -17.62 -0.88 -1.44
C LEU A 85 -17.01 0.12 -0.46
N VAL A 86 -15.72 -0.02 -0.24
CA VAL A 86 -14.89 0.85 0.61
C VAL A 86 -14.10 1.77 -0.32
N ARG A 87 -14.02 3.06 -0.02
CA ARG A 87 -13.14 3.94 -0.79
C ARG A 87 -11.70 3.69 -0.38
N ARG A 88 -10.78 3.77 -1.34
CA ARG A 88 -9.36 3.60 -1.05
C ARG A 88 -8.86 4.63 -0.03
N GLU A 89 -9.31 5.87 -0.12
CA GLU A 89 -9.02 6.95 0.84
C GLU A 89 -9.38 6.56 2.28
N ASP A 90 -10.58 6.00 2.51
CA ASP A 90 -11.02 5.54 3.84
C ASP A 90 -10.12 4.43 4.41
N LEU A 91 -9.60 3.55 3.54
CA LEU A 91 -8.67 2.50 3.93
C LEU A 91 -7.28 3.06 4.28
N GLU A 92 -6.80 4.01 3.48
CA GLU A 92 -5.52 4.68 3.73
C GLU A 92 -5.53 5.46 5.04
N GLU A 93 -6.63 6.16 5.35
CA GLU A 93 -6.82 6.83 6.65
C GLU A 93 -6.78 5.84 7.81
N LEU A 94 -7.50 4.71 7.70
CA LEU A 94 -7.47 3.66 8.73
C LEU A 94 -6.07 3.11 8.97
N LEU A 95 -5.26 2.97 7.92
CA LEU A 95 -3.88 2.47 8.01
C LEU A 95 -2.89 3.51 8.54
N ALA A 96 -3.17 4.80 8.35
CA ALA A 96 -2.37 5.89 8.92
C ALA A 96 -2.59 6.06 10.43
N ASP A 97 -3.79 5.73 10.92
CA ASP A 97 -4.17 5.82 12.34
C ASP A 97 -3.69 4.63 13.21
N GLY A 98 -3.13 3.57 12.60
CA GLY A 98 -2.74 2.32 13.26
C GLY A 98 -1.23 2.09 13.36
#